data_AF-A0A3R8K669-F1
#
_entry.id   AF-A0A3R8K669-F1
#
_cell.length_a   1.000
_cell.length_b   1.000
_cell.length_c   1.000
_cell.angle_alpha   90.00
_cell.angle_beta   90.00
_cell.angle_gamma   90.00
#
_symmetry.space_group_name_H-M   'P 1'
#
loop_
_entity.id
_entity.type
_entity.pdbx_description
1 polymer ?
#
loop_
_entity_poly.entity_id
_entity_poly.type
_entity_poly.pdbx_seq_one_letter_code
_entity_poly.pdbx_strand_id
1 'polypeptide(L)'
;MSLDLTNDETARFISSLKKYFKTEYDQALTEIQARQLLGYIQKEIAPTAYNRGVHDAETFFRTKLEDLPASCFEPEMGYWIQSRKRKP
;
A
#
# COMPACT_ATOMS: atom_id res chain seq x y z
N MET A 1 10.11 10.38 -3.91
CA MET A 1 9.70 9.63 -5.10
C MET A 1 8.43 10.28 -5.62
N SER A 2 8.45 10.82 -6.85
CA SER A 2 7.23 11.18 -7.56
C SER A 2 6.58 9.90 -8.07
N LEU A 3 5.25 9.84 -8.03
CA LEU A 3 4.50 8.81 -8.73
C LEU A 3 4.55 9.15 -10.22
N ASP A 4 5.43 8.51 -10.97
CA ASP A 4 5.60 8.79 -12.40
C ASP A 4 4.45 8.15 -13.19
N LEU A 5 3.46 8.97 -13.55
CA LEU A 5 2.32 8.54 -14.35
C LEU A 5 2.71 8.42 -15.82
N THR A 6 2.17 7.40 -16.49
CA THR A 6 2.19 7.32 -17.95
C THR A 6 1.42 8.50 -18.57
N ASN A 7 1.66 8.76 -19.85
CA ASN A 7 0.91 9.78 -20.60
C ASN A 7 -0.59 9.50 -20.60
N ASP A 8 -0.98 8.22 -20.72
CA ASP A 8 -2.37 7.79 -20.73
C ASP A 8 -3.04 7.98 -19.36
N GLU A 9 -2.37 7.60 -18.27
CA GLU A 9 -2.86 7.84 -16.92
C GLU A 9 -3.02 9.33 -16.64
N THR A 10 -2.02 10.12 -17.01
CA THR A 10 -2.04 11.58 -16.88
C THR A 10 -3.25 12.17 -17.60
N ALA A 11 -3.51 11.76 -18.85
CA ALA A 11 -4.67 12.22 -19.62
C ALA A 11 -6.00 11.84 -18.96
N ARG A 12 -6.10 10.61 -18.42
CA ARG A 12 -7.29 10.15 -17.68
C ARG A 12 -7.53 10.96 -16.41
N PHE A 13 -6.50 11.22 -15.62
CA PHE A 13 -6.63 12.02 -14.40
C PHE A 13 -6.99 13.48 -14.71
N ILE A 14 -6.39 14.09 -15.74
CA ILE A 14 -6.76 15.44 -16.19
C ILE A 14 -8.24 15.49 -16.57
N SER A 15 -8.71 14.53 -17.38
CA SER A 15 -10.11 14.45 -17.79
C SER A 15 -11.04 14.32 -16.59
N SER A 16 -10.69 13.44 -15.64
CA SER A 16 -11.43 13.24 -14.39
C SER A 16 -11.49 14.51 -13.53
N LEU A 17 -10.36 15.20 -13.34
CA LEU A 17 -10.29 16.45 -12.58
C LEU A 17 -11.16 17.54 -13.22
N LYS A 18 -11.06 17.73 -14.55
CA LYS A 18 -11.91 18.69 -15.27
C LYS A 18 -13.39 18.38 -15.10
N LYS A 19 -13.77 17.09 -15.17
CA LYS A 19 -15.16 16.65 -14.97
C LYS A 19 -15.64 16.92 -13.54
N TYR A 20 -14.83 16.58 -12.54
CA TYR A 20 -15.16 16.80 -11.13
C TYR A 20 -15.38 18.29 -10.84
N PHE A 21 -14.44 19.16 -11.27
CA PHE A 21 -14.57 20.60 -11.06
C PHE A 21 -15.79 21.22 -11.76
N LYS A 22 -16.07 20.77 -12.98
CA LYS A 22 -17.26 21.22 -13.70
C LYS A 22 -18.56 20.75 -13.03
N THR A 23 -18.58 19.55 -12.47
CA THR A 23 -19.81 18.96 -11.92
C THR A 23 -20.11 19.48 -10.52
N GLU A 24 -19.09 19.55 -9.66
CA GLU A 24 -19.28 19.89 -8.24
C GLU A 24 -19.17 21.39 -7.96
N TYR A 25 -18.46 22.15 -8.81
CA TYR A 25 -18.17 23.56 -8.57
C TYR A 25 -18.57 24.48 -9.74
N ASP A 26 -19.23 23.94 -10.77
CA ASP A 26 -19.55 24.65 -12.04
C ASP A 26 -18.34 25.39 -12.66
N GLN A 27 -17.12 24.90 -12.37
CA GLN A 27 -15.88 25.52 -12.79
C GLN A 27 -15.19 24.70 -13.88
N ALA A 28 -15.04 25.28 -15.06
CA ALA A 28 -14.30 24.66 -16.15
C ALA A 28 -12.79 24.87 -15.97
N LEU A 29 -12.05 23.80 -15.64
CA LEU A 29 -10.60 23.83 -15.67
C LEU A 29 -10.06 23.70 -17.10
N THR A 30 -9.10 24.56 -17.45
CA THR A 30 -8.26 24.34 -18.63
C THR A 30 -7.34 23.12 -18.43
N GLU A 31 -6.78 22.59 -19.53
CA GLU A 31 -5.85 21.46 -19.43
C GLU A 31 -4.59 21.80 -18.63
N ILE A 32 -4.05 23.01 -18.79
CA ILE A 32 -2.86 23.47 -18.05
C ILE A 32 -3.16 23.55 -16.56
N GLN A 33 -4.30 24.12 -16.16
CA GLN A 33 -4.71 24.19 -14.75
C GLN A 33 -4.90 22.79 -14.14
N ALA A 34 -5.56 21.88 -14.86
CA ALA A 34 -5.73 20.50 -14.41
C ALA A 34 -4.39 19.76 -14.27
N ARG A 35 -3.43 19.97 -15.19
CA ARG A 35 -2.06 19.44 -15.08
C ARG A 35 -1.33 19.99 -13.87
N GLN A 36 -1.41 21.30 -13.63
CA GLN A 36 -0.79 21.93 -12.46
C GLN A 36 -1.35 21.38 -11.15
N LEU A 37 -2.69 21.26 -11.05
CA LEU A 37 -3.35 20.68 -9.89
C LEU A 37 -2.94 19.22 -9.67
N LEU A 38 -2.93 18.41 -10.74
CA LEU A 38 -2.45 17.03 -10.67
C LEU A 38 -0.99 16.97 -10.19
N GLY A 39 -0.12 17.86 -10.69
CA GLY A 39 1.26 17.96 -10.26
C GLY A 39 1.41 18.35 -8.79
N TYR A 40 0.56 19.25 -8.27
CA TYR A 40 0.52 19.59 -6.85
C TYR A 40 0.12 18.37 -6.01
N ILE A 41 -0.94 17.66 -6.38
CA ILE A 41 -1.40 16.45 -5.68
C ILE A 41 -0.29 15.40 -5.63
N GLN A 42 0.41 15.17 -6.75
CA GLN A 42 1.50 14.20 -6.82
C GLN A 42 2.69 14.56 -5.92
N LYS A 43 2.99 15.85 -5.74
CA LYS A 43 4.15 16.30 -4.98
C LYS A 43 3.86 16.43 -3.49
N GLU A 44 2.70 16.95 -3.12
CA GLU A 44 2.38 17.28 -1.73
C GLU A 44 1.56 16.19 -1.03
N ILE A 45 0.61 15.57 -1.73
CA ILE A 45 -0.38 14.66 -1.11
C ILE A 45 0.02 13.20 -1.29
N ALA A 46 0.39 12.81 -2.52
CA ALA A 46 0.67 11.40 -2.84
C ALA A 46 1.77 10.74 -1.98
N PRO A 47 2.88 11.42 -1.59
CA PRO A 47 3.89 10.80 -0.74
C PRO A 47 3.37 10.41 0.64
N THR A 48 2.42 11.18 1.19
CA THR A 48 1.79 10.86 2.48
C THR A 48 1.00 9.57 2.41
N ALA A 49 0.17 9.40 1.37
CA ALA A 49 -0.60 8.19 1.16
C ALA A 49 0.31 6.97 0.89
N TYR A 50 1.35 7.14 0.07
CA TYR A 50 2.33 6.10 -0.21
C TYR A 50 3.05 5.64 1.05
N ASN A 51 3.62 6.58 1.83
CA ASN A 51 4.35 6.26 3.06
C ASN A 51 3.46 5.57 4.09
N ARG A 52 2.18 5.99 4.20
CA ARG A 52 1.20 5.28 5.03
C ARG A 52 1.02 3.85 4.56
N GLY A 53 0.81 3.63 3.26
CA GLY A 53 0.67 2.28 2.70
C GLY A 53 1.90 1.39 2.93
N VAL A 54 3.11 1.95 2.83
CA VAL A 54 4.35 1.24 3.16
C VAL A 54 4.36 0.82 4.63
N HIS A 55 4.00 1.73 5.54
CA HIS A 55 3.96 1.44 6.97
C HIS A 55 2.88 0.41 7.35
N ASP A 56 1.72 0.47 6.68
CA ASP A 56 0.64 -0.50 6.88
C ASP A 56 1.09 -1.90 6.42
N ALA A 57 1.78 -2.00 5.28
CA ALA A 57 2.36 -3.25 4.78
C ALA A 57 3.44 -3.79 5.73
N GLU A 58 4.34 -2.91 6.21
CA GLU A 58 5.37 -3.28 7.20
C GLU A 58 4.73 -3.86 8.46
N THR A 59 3.69 -3.20 8.99
CA THR A 59 2.97 -3.64 10.18
C THR A 59 2.34 -5.01 9.97
N PHE A 60 1.67 -5.23 8.83
CA PHE A 60 1.09 -6.53 8.49
C PHE A 60 2.14 -7.65 8.47
N PHE A 61 3.28 -7.43 7.81
CA PHE A 61 4.34 -8.43 7.75
C PHE A 61 5.01 -8.68 9.09
N ARG A 62 5.18 -7.65 9.93
CA ARG A 62 5.73 -7.79 11.28
C ARG A 62 4.88 -8.72 12.13
N THR A 63 3.56 -8.54 12.09
CA THR A 63 2.64 -9.44 12.79
C THR A 63 2.78 -10.89 12.31
N LYS A 64 2.89 -11.12 10.99
CA LYS A 64 3.10 -12.47 10.45
C LYS A 64 4.45 -13.06 10.85
N LEU A 65 5.48 -12.23 10.96
CA LEU A 65 6.79 -12.67 11.44
C LEU A 65 6.76 -13.04 12.93
N GLU A 66 6.04 -12.27 13.75
CA GLU A 66 5.84 -12.54 15.18
C GLU A 66 5.04 -13.83 15.42
N ASP A 67 4.09 -14.17 14.53
CA ASP A 67 3.32 -15.43 14.59
C ASP A 67 4.15 -16.67 14.21
N LEU A 68 5.23 -16.49 13.43
CA LEU A 68 5.98 -17.58 12.81
C LEU A 68 6.55 -18.60 13.82
N PRO A 69 7.15 -18.19 14.96
CA PRO A 69 7.60 -19.13 15.97
C PRO A 69 6.47 -19.96 16.53
N ALA A 70 5.26 -19.43 16.70
CA ALA A 70 4.15 -20.22 17.23
C ALA A 70 3.66 -21.28 16.22
N SER A 71 3.65 -20.96 14.92
CA SER A 71 3.15 -21.87 13.88
C SER A 71 4.15 -22.93 13.42
N CYS A 72 5.45 -22.64 13.49
CA CYS A 72 6.51 -23.48 12.93
C CYS A 72 7.49 -24.00 14.00
N PHE A 73 7.12 -23.94 15.27
CA PHE A 73 7.95 -24.48 16.35
C PHE A 73 8.01 -26.00 16.32
N GLU A 74 9.24 -26.52 16.29
CA GLU A 74 9.52 -27.93 16.52
C GLU A 74 10.28 -28.07 17.85
N PRO A 75 9.78 -28.90 18.79
CA PRO A 75 10.43 -29.08 20.08
C PRO A 75 11.77 -29.81 19.93
N GLU A 76 12.82 -29.24 20.52
CA GLU A 76 14.13 -29.89 20.62
C GLU A 76 14.16 -31.04 21.64
N MET A 77 15.19 -31.90 21.54
CA MET A 77 15.43 -33.01 22.49
C MET A 77 14.31 -34.06 22.61
N GLY A 78 13.49 -34.23 21.56
CA GLY A 78 12.41 -35.22 21.52
C GLY A 78 12.83 -36.69 21.56
N TYR A 79 14.13 -37.00 21.41
CA TYR A 79 14.67 -38.37 21.32
C TYR A 79 14.27 -39.25 22.51
N TRP A 80 14.40 -38.75 23.74
CA TRP A 80 14.06 -39.51 24.96
C TRP A 80 12.57 -39.41 25.36
N ILE A 81 11.79 -38.55 24.69
CA ILE A 81 10.36 -38.37 24.94
C ILE A 81 9.54 -39.39 24.13
N GLN A 82 9.99 -39.74 22.92
CA GLN A 82 9.33 -40.71 22.05
C GLN A 82 9.49 -42.16 22.52
N SER A 83 10.60 -42.51 23.17
CA SER A 83 10.88 -43.85 23.68
C SER A 83 10.00 -44.24 24.89
N ARG A 84 9.45 -43.27 25.62
CA ARG A 84 8.54 -43.49 26.76
C ARG A 84 7.09 -43.78 26.37
N LYS A 85 6.63 -43.35 25.19
CA LYS A 85 5.29 -43.66 24.64
C LYS A 85 5.20 -45.04 23.99
N ARG A 86 6.34 -45.71 23.78
CA ARG A 86 6.46 -47.07 23.28
C ARG A 86 6.69 -48.06 24.44
N LYS A 87 5.77 -48.11 25.39
CA LYS A 87 5.62 -49.29 26.25
C LYS A 87 4.13 -49.67 26.27
N PRO A 88 3.78 -50.92 25.92
CA PRO A 88 2.43 -51.45 26.08
C PRO A 88 2.04 -51.57 27.56
#